data_AF-A0A1J0RC40-F1
#
_entry.id   AF-A0A1J0RC40-F1
#
_cell.length_a   1.000
_cell.length_b   1.000
_cell.length_c   1.000
_cell.angle_alpha   90.00
_cell.angle_beta   90.00
_cell.angle_gamma   90.00
#
_symmetry.space_group_name_H-M   'P 1'
#
loop_
_entity.id
_entity.type
_entity.pdbx_description
1 polymer ?
#
loop_
_entity_poly.entity_id
_entity_poly.type
_entity_poly.pdbx_seq_one_letter_code
_entity_poly.pdbx_strand_id
1 'polypeptide(L)'
;MLKNARTKLQSITLEAERLEGLIKAQLQKTGATAATLANQKVKEAIYGEGLTNYAPEKGKTLAGDSSYQQACANGKSGKTVANDLLCICLSANASSWDECVTNSISEGWDTDPIPAIAKLIQKCPAKAGVPLTAAKLHGMISAFASRLRSHKNVASVYQHLGKMSAGGCTGTTGQLCATYTSYFGDNTKGGITSIPWVKKLEEAANIISNSHNAAATTEALKAKLRALRVRAWTIYNGNEEAKSAITTTKGRDTQQLQAAAKECNKQMSNKTTCENTGKCEWEAKDGKSKTDGECEPKDGEGQSNTAAGTGKEATGTYACARHGTNEKSCLADKTDGKQS
;
A
#
# COMPACT_ATOMS: atom_id res chain seq x y z
N MET A 1 13.34 0.18 47.72
CA MET A 1 12.89 0.88 46.49
C MET A 1 13.49 0.30 45.20
N LEU A 2 14.80 0.02 45.13
CA LEU A 2 15.49 -0.53 43.94
C LEU A 2 14.85 -1.80 43.31
N LYS A 3 14.38 -2.75 44.13
CA LYS A 3 13.74 -3.99 43.65
C LYS A 3 12.42 -3.72 42.89
N ASN A 4 11.68 -2.66 43.27
CA ASN A 4 10.43 -2.25 42.63
C ASN A 4 10.69 -1.60 41.26
N ALA A 5 11.68 -0.71 41.17
CA ALA A 5 12.10 -0.09 39.90
C ALA A 5 12.56 -1.14 38.88
N ARG A 6 13.35 -2.14 39.32
CA ARG A 6 13.80 -3.25 38.46
C ARG A 6 12.63 -4.05 37.87
N THR A 7 11.65 -4.43 38.69
CA THR A 7 10.48 -5.18 38.21
C THR A 7 9.63 -4.36 37.24
N LYS A 8 9.46 -3.06 37.49
CA LYS A 8 8.74 -2.16 36.56
C LYS A 8 9.46 -2.02 35.22
N LEU A 9 10.78 -1.86 35.23
CA LEU A 9 11.59 -1.80 34.00
C LEU A 9 11.52 -3.11 33.22
N GLN A 10 11.59 -4.26 33.89
CA GLN A 10 11.42 -5.58 33.25
C GLN A 10 10.05 -5.70 32.56
N SER A 11 8.97 -5.27 33.21
CA SER A 11 7.64 -5.25 32.58
C SER A 11 7.57 -4.34 31.36
N ILE A 12 8.25 -3.19 31.38
CA ILE A 12 8.30 -2.28 30.23
C ILE A 12 9.08 -2.91 29.07
N THR A 13 10.21 -3.57 29.34
CA THR A 13 10.99 -4.28 28.32
C THR A 13 10.15 -5.34 27.60
N LEU A 14 9.41 -6.17 28.35
CA LEU A 14 8.56 -7.22 27.77
C LEU A 14 7.45 -6.63 26.87
N GLU A 15 6.80 -5.55 27.28
CA GLU A 15 5.78 -4.92 26.43
C GLU A 15 6.42 -4.22 25.21
N ALA A 16 7.62 -3.63 25.35
CA ALA A 16 8.34 -3.04 24.23
C ALA A 16 8.70 -4.10 23.17
N GLU A 17 9.22 -5.25 23.57
CA GLU A 17 9.51 -6.39 22.67
C GLU A 17 8.24 -6.87 21.94
N ARG A 18 7.11 -6.93 22.65
CA ARG A 18 5.81 -7.27 22.06
C ARG A 18 5.38 -6.27 20.98
N LEU A 19 5.51 -4.97 21.27
CA LEU A 19 5.19 -3.90 20.32
C LEU A 19 6.11 -3.93 19.11
N GLU A 20 7.41 -4.18 19.28
CA GLU A 20 8.35 -4.33 18.18
C GLU A 20 7.99 -5.50 17.26
N GLY A 21 7.59 -6.65 17.82
CA GLY A 21 7.11 -7.78 17.03
C GLY A 21 5.87 -7.42 16.19
N LEU A 22 4.91 -6.69 16.79
CA LEU A 22 3.72 -6.22 16.08
C LEU A 22 4.07 -5.21 14.98
N ILE A 23 4.99 -4.27 15.24
CA ILE A 23 5.45 -3.30 14.23
C ILE A 23 6.10 -4.02 13.06
N LYS A 24 7.02 -4.97 13.32
CA LYS A 24 7.66 -5.77 12.26
C LYS A 24 6.63 -6.50 11.41
N ALA A 25 5.61 -7.11 12.02
CA ALA A 25 4.54 -7.80 11.31
C ALA A 25 3.67 -6.85 10.45
N GLN A 26 3.41 -5.62 10.91
CA GLN A 26 2.66 -4.62 10.13
C GLN A 26 3.49 -4.07 8.97
N LEU A 27 4.80 -3.85 9.15
CA LEU A 27 5.67 -3.33 8.11
C LEU A 27 5.71 -4.25 6.88
N GLN A 28 5.62 -5.58 7.06
CA GLN A 28 5.51 -6.55 5.96
C GLN A 28 4.26 -6.37 5.09
N LYS A 29 3.24 -5.64 5.57
CA LYS A 29 1.99 -5.37 4.86
C LYS A 29 1.95 -3.96 4.26
N THR A 30 3.05 -3.21 4.31
CA THR A 30 3.12 -1.80 3.90
C THR A 30 4.18 -1.57 2.83
N GLY A 31 4.22 -0.35 2.28
CA GLY A 31 5.32 0.11 1.42
C GLY A 31 5.55 -0.77 0.19
N ALA A 32 6.83 -1.09 -0.07
CA ALA A 32 7.26 -1.82 -1.26
C ALA A 32 6.65 -3.23 -1.38
N THR A 33 6.43 -3.93 -0.26
CA THR A 33 5.84 -5.27 -0.27
C THR A 33 4.39 -5.22 -0.75
N ALA A 34 3.58 -4.32 -0.18
CA ALA A 34 2.20 -4.11 -0.60
C ALA A 34 2.11 -3.66 -2.06
N ALA A 35 2.98 -2.74 -2.49
CA ALA A 35 3.03 -2.29 -3.88
C ALA A 35 3.37 -3.44 -4.84
N THR A 36 4.32 -4.30 -4.49
CA THR A 36 4.70 -5.48 -5.28
C THR A 36 3.54 -6.45 -5.42
N LEU A 37 2.88 -6.79 -4.32
CA LEU A 37 1.75 -7.72 -4.31
C LEU A 37 0.54 -7.16 -5.06
N ALA A 38 0.21 -5.88 -4.88
CA ALA A 38 -0.88 -5.24 -5.62
C ALA A 38 -0.59 -5.22 -7.14
N ASN A 39 0.64 -4.86 -7.54
CA ASN A 39 1.06 -4.90 -8.94
C ASN A 39 1.02 -6.31 -9.52
N GLN A 40 1.40 -7.32 -8.74
CA GLN A 40 1.29 -8.71 -9.16
C GLN A 40 -0.16 -9.09 -9.47
N LYS A 41 -1.10 -8.71 -8.60
CA LYS A 41 -2.53 -8.96 -8.84
C LYS A 41 -3.08 -8.24 -10.05
N VAL A 42 -2.61 -7.02 -10.33
CA VAL A 42 -2.97 -6.31 -11.58
C VAL A 42 -2.42 -7.03 -12.81
N LYS A 43 -1.18 -7.52 -12.78
CA LYS A 43 -0.62 -8.31 -13.89
C LYS A 43 -1.39 -9.62 -14.10
N GLU A 44 -1.74 -10.30 -13.02
CA GLU A 44 -2.59 -11.50 -13.07
C GLU A 44 -3.95 -11.22 -13.69
N ALA A 45 -4.57 -10.08 -13.37
CA ALA A 45 -5.82 -9.65 -13.98
C ALA A 45 -5.66 -9.41 -15.49
N ILE A 46 -4.55 -8.77 -15.90
CA ILE A 46 -4.36 -8.37 -17.30
C ILE A 46 -3.99 -9.57 -18.18
N TYR A 47 -3.06 -10.42 -17.74
CA TYR A 47 -2.46 -11.45 -18.58
C TYR A 47 -2.62 -12.88 -18.07
N GLY A 48 -3.01 -13.08 -16.81
CA GLY A 48 -3.30 -14.41 -16.26
C GLY A 48 -2.45 -14.79 -15.05
N GLU A 49 -2.94 -15.79 -14.32
CA GLU A 49 -2.39 -16.17 -13.02
C GLU A 49 -0.96 -16.74 -13.10
N GLY A 50 -0.08 -16.20 -12.24
CA GLY A 50 1.33 -16.57 -12.16
C GLY A 50 2.26 -15.75 -13.05
N LEU A 51 1.73 -14.86 -13.90
CA LEU A 51 2.57 -13.98 -14.72
C LEU A 51 3.08 -12.79 -13.91
N THR A 52 4.39 -12.58 -13.95
CA THR A 52 5.09 -11.54 -13.17
C THR A 52 5.58 -10.38 -14.05
N ASN A 53 5.47 -10.51 -15.37
CA ASN A 53 5.82 -9.49 -16.36
C ASN A 53 4.55 -9.05 -17.13
N TYR A 54 4.71 -8.07 -18.02
CA TYR A 54 3.64 -7.63 -18.93
C TYR A 54 3.71 -8.36 -20.28
N ALA A 55 3.90 -9.69 -20.25
CA ALA A 55 3.95 -10.51 -21.45
C ALA A 55 2.81 -11.55 -21.42
N PRO A 56 1.92 -11.57 -22.43
CA PRO A 56 0.88 -12.58 -22.50
C PRO A 56 1.47 -13.96 -22.81
N GLU A 57 0.95 -14.99 -22.13
CA GLU A 57 1.25 -16.40 -22.41
C GLU A 57 -0.05 -17.12 -22.71
N LYS A 58 -0.16 -17.80 -23.87
CA LYS A 58 -1.42 -18.38 -24.36
C LYS A 58 -2.18 -19.18 -23.29
N GLY A 59 -1.50 -20.09 -22.61
CA GLY A 59 -2.11 -20.95 -21.58
C GLY A 59 -2.63 -20.20 -20.35
N LYS A 60 -2.04 -19.05 -20.02
CA LYS A 60 -2.43 -18.23 -18.86
C LYS A 60 -3.46 -17.17 -19.25
N THR A 61 -3.23 -16.49 -20.38
CA THR A 61 -4.06 -15.40 -20.87
C THR A 61 -5.44 -15.89 -21.33
N LEU A 62 -5.49 -17.05 -21.99
CA LEU A 62 -6.72 -17.63 -22.52
C LEU A 62 -7.24 -18.79 -21.65
N ALA A 63 -6.54 -19.15 -20.57
CA ALA A 63 -6.89 -20.26 -19.68
C ALA A 63 -7.12 -21.61 -20.42
N GLY A 64 -6.35 -21.85 -21.49
CA GLY A 64 -6.45 -23.06 -22.32
C GLY A 64 -7.48 -22.99 -23.44
N ASP A 65 -8.29 -21.93 -23.53
CA ASP A 65 -9.20 -21.73 -24.66
C ASP A 65 -8.42 -21.49 -25.95
N SER A 66 -8.82 -22.15 -27.04
CA SER A 66 -8.08 -22.20 -28.30
C SER A 66 -8.81 -21.59 -29.49
N SER A 67 -10.10 -21.27 -29.35
CA SER A 67 -10.91 -20.65 -30.38
C SER A 67 -11.74 -19.49 -29.84
N TYR A 68 -12.23 -18.65 -30.75
CA TYR A 68 -13.13 -17.54 -30.42
C TYR A 68 -14.33 -18.03 -29.60
N GLN A 69 -14.99 -19.10 -30.04
CA GLN A 69 -16.21 -19.59 -29.40
C GLN A 69 -15.93 -20.09 -27.97
N GLN A 70 -14.79 -20.75 -27.76
CA GLN A 70 -14.37 -21.20 -26.44
C GLN A 70 -14.06 -20.01 -25.52
N ALA A 71 -13.31 -19.02 -25.99
CA ALA A 71 -12.86 -17.92 -25.16
C ALA A 71 -13.91 -16.81 -24.94
N CYS A 72 -14.80 -16.60 -25.91
CA CYS A 72 -15.60 -15.38 -26.03
C CYS A 72 -17.12 -15.62 -25.99
N ALA A 73 -17.60 -16.81 -26.37
CA ALA A 73 -19.03 -17.07 -26.58
C ALA A 73 -19.65 -18.05 -25.58
N ASN A 74 -18.85 -18.80 -24.80
CA ASN A 74 -19.32 -19.86 -23.91
C ASN A 74 -19.96 -19.39 -22.59
N GLY A 75 -20.13 -18.08 -22.38
CA GLY A 75 -20.67 -17.50 -21.15
C GLY A 75 -19.67 -17.36 -20.00
N LYS A 76 -18.41 -17.72 -20.21
CA LYS A 76 -17.31 -17.74 -19.22
C LYS A 76 -16.10 -16.91 -19.68
N SER A 77 -16.31 -15.85 -20.46
CA SER A 77 -15.25 -14.87 -20.75
C SER A 77 -14.79 -14.15 -19.49
N GLY A 78 -13.77 -13.30 -19.59
CA GLY A 78 -13.19 -12.64 -18.42
C GLY A 78 -12.13 -13.49 -17.72
N LYS A 79 -11.44 -14.38 -18.45
CA LYS A 79 -10.23 -15.05 -17.92
C LYS A 79 -9.20 -14.01 -17.50
N THR A 80 -8.98 -13.06 -18.40
CA THR A 80 -8.03 -11.95 -18.26
C THR A 80 -8.56 -10.74 -19.03
N VAL A 81 -8.07 -9.54 -18.73
CA VAL A 81 -8.42 -8.34 -19.51
C VAL A 81 -7.94 -8.48 -20.96
N ALA A 82 -6.77 -9.07 -21.19
CA ALA A 82 -6.26 -9.30 -22.54
C ALA A 82 -7.13 -10.30 -23.33
N ASN A 83 -7.67 -11.34 -22.68
CA ASN A 83 -8.66 -12.20 -23.31
C ASN A 83 -9.92 -11.42 -23.72
N ASP A 84 -10.48 -10.60 -22.83
CA ASP A 84 -11.67 -9.80 -23.14
C ASP A 84 -11.40 -8.80 -24.28
N LEU A 85 -10.21 -8.19 -24.30
CA LEU A 85 -9.75 -7.32 -25.39
C LEU A 85 -9.73 -8.07 -26.73
N LEU A 86 -9.21 -9.30 -26.75
CA LEU A 86 -9.24 -10.13 -27.96
C LEU A 86 -10.68 -10.48 -28.35
N CYS A 87 -11.57 -10.77 -27.41
CA CYS A 87 -12.95 -11.15 -27.73
C CYS A 87 -13.76 -10.03 -28.39
N ILE A 88 -13.56 -8.78 -27.96
CA ILE A 88 -14.30 -7.63 -28.48
C ILE A 88 -13.64 -6.99 -29.70
N CYS A 89 -12.40 -7.36 -30.02
CA CYS A 89 -11.64 -6.75 -31.10
C CYS A 89 -11.19 -7.73 -32.18
N LEU A 90 -10.74 -8.94 -31.84
CA LEU A 90 -10.15 -9.88 -32.79
C LEU A 90 -11.22 -10.80 -33.42
N SER A 91 -11.23 -10.88 -34.76
CA SER A 91 -12.11 -11.79 -35.50
C SER A 91 -11.72 -13.26 -35.33
N ALA A 92 -12.71 -14.15 -35.45
CA ALA A 92 -12.50 -15.60 -35.36
C ALA A 92 -11.50 -16.10 -36.40
N ASN A 93 -11.54 -15.53 -37.60
CA ASN A 93 -10.64 -15.89 -38.71
C ASN A 93 -9.69 -14.75 -39.04
N ALA A 94 -8.45 -15.09 -39.38
CA ALA A 94 -7.44 -14.14 -39.81
C ALA A 94 -7.89 -13.44 -41.10
N SER A 95 -8.05 -12.12 -41.01
CA SER A 95 -8.48 -11.26 -42.10
C SER A 95 -8.15 -9.80 -41.75
N SER A 96 -8.22 -8.90 -42.71
CA SER A 96 -8.09 -7.46 -42.43
C SER A 96 -9.34 -6.98 -41.68
N TRP A 97 -9.22 -6.57 -40.42
CA TRP A 97 -10.33 -6.04 -39.62
C TRP A 97 -9.93 -4.82 -38.79
N ASP A 98 -10.91 -3.94 -38.52
CA ASP A 98 -10.72 -2.61 -37.94
C ASP A 98 -11.77 -2.22 -36.87
N GLU A 99 -12.54 -3.19 -36.34
CA GLU A 99 -13.64 -2.96 -35.38
C GLU A 99 -13.24 -2.18 -34.11
N CYS A 100 -12.00 -2.34 -33.63
CA CYS A 100 -11.47 -1.59 -32.49
C CYS A 100 -10.40 -0.55 -32.85
N VAL A 101 -9.91 -0.56 -34.09
CA VAL A 101 -8.68 0.16 -34.48
C VAL A 101 -8.78 0.61 -35.93
N THR A 102 -8.32 1.81 -36.28
CA THR A 102 -8.42 2.32 -37.67
C THR A 102 -7.46 1.65 -38.66
N ASN A 103 -6.41 0.99 -38.18
CA ASN A 103 -5.47 0.24 -39.03
C ASN A 103 -5.76 -1.24 -38.87
N SER A 104 -5.88 -1.96 -39.97
CA SER A 104 -6.23 -3.37 -39.95
C SER A 104 -5.25 -4.21 -39.14
N ILE A 105 -5.78 -5.05 -38.26
CA ILE A 105 -5.06 -6.18 -37.66
C ILE A 105 -5.38 -7.41 -38.52
N SER A 106 -4.39 -8.27 -38.75
CA SER A 106 -4.51 -9.43 -39.66
C SER A 106 -4.61 -10.77 -38.91
N GLU A 107 -4.22 -10.79 -37.64
CA GLU A 107 -4.37 -11.95 -36.76
C GLU A 107 -5.85 -12.37 -36.62
N GLY A 108 -6.04 -13.65 -36.31
CA GLY A 108 -7.34 -14.24 -35.98
C GLY A 108 -7.20 -15.34 -34.95
N TRP A 109 -8.32 -15.81 -34.41
CA TRP A 109 -8.34 -16.90 -33.43
C TRP A 109 -8.02 -18.28 -34.04
N ASP A 110 -8.26 -18.45 -35.34
CA ASP A 110 -7.93 -19.64 -36.14
C ASP A 110 -6.43 -19.88 -36.33
N THR A 111 -5.60 -18.90 -36.01
CA THR A 111 -4.14 -18.97 -36.09
C THR A 111 -3.53 -18.83 -34.68
N ASP A 112 -3.02 -17.66 -34.35
CA ASP A 112 -2.58 -17.31 -33.00
C ASP A 112 -3.07 -15.90 -32.65
N PRO A 113 -3.98 -15.77 -31.65
CA PRO A 113 -4.51 -14.47 -31.28
C PRO A 113 -3.55 -13.64 -30.40
N ILE A 114 -2.52 -14.26 -29.81
CA ILE A 114 -1.66 -13.60 -28.81
C ILE A 114 -0.89 -12.38 -29.34
N PRO A 115 -0.29 -12.40 -30.55
CA PRO A 115 0.41 -11.23 -31.11
C PRO A 115 -0.49 -10.00 -31.27
N ALA A 116 -1.81 -10.19 -31.46
CA ALA A 116 -2.76 -9.08 -31.60
C ALA A 116 -2.88 -8.24 -30.32
N ILE A 117 -2.63 -8.82 -29.14
CA ILE A 117 -2.72 -8.12 -27.85
C ILE A 117 -1.81 -6.88 -27.84
N ALA A 118 -0.55 -7.03 -28.26
CA ALA A 118 0.41 -5.92 -28.28
C ALA A 118 -0.03 -4.83 -29.27
N LYS A 119 -0.51 -5.22 -30.46
CA LYS A 119 -1.02 -4.30 -31.49
C LYS A 119 -2.23 -3.50 -30.99
N LEU A 120 -3.13 -4.15 -30.26
CA LEU A 120 -4.31 -3.52 -29.67
C LEU A 120 -3.95 -2.56 -28.54
N ILE A 121 -3.08 -2.97 -27.62
CA ILE A 121 -2.64 -2.13 -26.50
C ILE A 121 -1.94 -0.86 -26.99
N GLN A 122 -1.17 -0.93 -28.08
CA GLN A 122 -0.53 0.25 -28.68
C GLN A 122 -1.53 1.32 -29.16
N LYS A 123 -2.81 0.97 -29.33
CA LYS A 123 -3.86 1.93 -29.70
C LYS A 123 -4.55 2.54 -28.48
N CYS A 124 -4.30 2.05 -27.27
CA CYS A 124 -4.78 2.68 -26.05
C CYS A 124 -4.03 4.00 -25.82
N PRO A 125 -4.73 5.10 -25.47
CA PRO A 125 -4.07 6.35 -25.18
C PRO A 125 -3.17 6.21 -23.95
N ALA A 126 -1.99 6.83 -24.02
CA ALA A 126 -1.11 6.94 -22.86
C ALA A 126 -1.85 7.67 -21.73
N LYS A 127 -1.93 7.05 -20.56
CA LYS A 127 -2.40 7.74 -19.35
C LYS A 127 -1.18 8.28 -18.60
N ALA A 128 -1.34 9.48 -18.04
CA ALA A 128 -0.35 10.02 -17.12
C ALA A 128 -0.09 9.02 -15.97
N GLY A 129 1.16 8.93 -15.52
CA GLY A 129 1.58 8.06 -14.43
C GLY A 129 1.02 8.54 -13.09
N VAL A 130 -0.24 8.25 -12.83
CA VAL A 130 -0.88 8.58 -11.55
C VAL A 130 -0.87 7.32 -10.67
N PRO A 131 -0.58 7.43 -9.36
CA PRO A 131 -0.54 6.28 -8.46
C PRO A 131 -1.79 5.40 -8.56
N LEU A 132 -1.59 4.09 -8.53
CA LEU A 132 -2.69 3.14 -8.42
C LEU A 132 -3.25 3.18 -7.00
N THR A 133 -4.57 3.26 -6.89
CA THR A 133 -5.28 3.33 -5.60
C THR A 133 -6.46 2.36 -5.61
N ALA A 134 -6.92 1.90 -4.45
CA ALA A 134 -8.13 1.08 -4.33
C ALA A 134 -9.35 1.72 -5.03
N ALA A 135 -9.58 3.01 -4.79
CA ALA A 135 -10.70 3.74 -5.41
C ALA A 135 -10.66 3.74 -6.95
N LYS A 136 -9.46 3.81 -7.55
CA LYS A 136 -9.31 3.71 -9.01
C LYS A 136 -9.59 2.31 -9.53
N LEU A 137 -9.15 1.27 -8.82
CA LEU A 137 -9.45 -0.12 -9.18
C LEU A 137 -10.97 -0.36 -9.14
N HIS A 138 -11.63 0.07 -8.07
CA HIS A 138 -13.09 0.02 -7.96
C HIS A 138 -13.78 0.84 -9.06
N GLY A 139 -13.30 2.05 -9.34
CA GLY A 139 -13.81 2.86 -10.44
C GLY A 139 -13.69 2.18 -11.81
N MET A 140 -12.60 1.46 -12.07
CA MET A 140 -12.45 0.66 -13.30
C MET A 140 -13.42 -0.51 -13.35
N ILE A 141 -13.62 -1.21 -12.23
CA ILE A 141 -14.58 -2.31 -12.12
C ILE A 141 -16.01 -1.80 -12.35
N SER A 142 -16.39 -0.67 -11.74
CA SER A 142 -17.71 -0.04 -11.94
C SER A 142 -17.89 0.47 -13.37
N ALA A 143 -16.84 1.02 -13.99
CA ALA A 143 -16.90 1.43 -15.39
C ALA A 143 -17.12 0.23 -16.31
N PHE A 144 -16.41 -0.87 -16.10
CA PHE A 144 -16.63 -2.13 -16.82
C PHE A 144 -18.05 -2.66 -16.59
N ALA A 145 -18.50 -2.71 -15.34
CA ALA A 145 -19.85 -3.11 -14.94
C ALA A 145 -20.94 -2.38 -15.75
N SER A 146 -20.80 -1.05 -15.84
CA SER A 146 -21.76 -0.20 -16.57
C SER A 146 -21.78 -0.41 -18.08
N ARG A 147 -20.74 -1.05 -18.64
CA ARG A 147 -20.61 -1.34 -20.07
C ARG A 147 -21.15 -2.73 -20.43
N LEU A 148 -21.38 -3.59 -19.44
CA LEU A 148 -22.05 -4.86 -19.67
C LEU A 148 -23.49 -4.61 -20.12
N ARG A 149 -23.88 -5.30 -21.19
CA ARG A 149 -25.21 -5.22 -21.77
C ARG A 149 -25.91 -6.56 -21.63
N SER A 150 -27.22 -6.49 -21.44
CA SER A 150 -28.10 -7.65 -21.52
C SER A 150 -28.67 -7.78 -22.92
N HIS A 151 -28.56 -8.97 -23.49
CA HIS A 151 -29.18 -9.29 -24.78
C HIS A 151 -30.01 -10.56 -24.63
N LYS A 152 -31.28 -10.50 -25.00
CA LYS A 152 -32.17 -11.66 -24.97
C LYS A 152 -32.37 -12.17 -26.40
N ASN A 153 -32.11 -13.46 -26.62
CA ASN A 153 -32.62 -14.18 -27.78
C ASN A 153 -33.77 -15.10 -27.34
N VAL A 154 -34.27 -15.94 -28.25
CA VAL A 154 -35.40 -16.83 -28.00
C VAL A 154 -35.11 -17.83 -26.86
N ALA A 155 -33.86 -18.28 -26.71
CA ALA A 155 -33.48 -19.37 -25.81
C ALA A 155 -32.72 -18.93 -24.55
N SER A 156 -32.17 -17.71 -24.50
CA SER A 156 -31.21 -17.30 -23.47
C SER A 156 -31.13 -15.78 -23.30
N VAL A 157 -30.76 -15.37 -22.08
CA VAL A 157 -30.34 -14.00 -21.76
C VAL A 157 -28.83 -14.00 -21.60
N TYR A 158 -28.15 -13.19 -22.40
CA TYR A 158 -26.71 -13.02 -22.36
C TYR A 158 -26.36 -11.76 -21.59
N GLN A 159 -25.30 -11.86 -20.77
CA GLN A 159 -24.57 -10.68 -20.32
C GLN A 159 -23.30 -10.58 -21.13
N HIS A 160 -23.07 -9.46 -21.79
CA HIS A 160 -21.97 -9.34 -22.74
C HIS A 160 -21.33 -7.95 -22.78
N LEU A 161 -20.06 -7.93 -23.15
CA LEU A 161 -19.31 -6.74 -23.58
C LEU A 161 -19.08 -6.83 -25.09
N GLY A 162 -19.02 -5.70 -25.80
CA GLY A 162 -18.82 -5.70 -27.25
C GLY A 162 -20.10 -5.95 -28.03
N LYS A 163 -20.00 -5.93 -29.36
CA LYS A 163 -21.14 -5.90 -30.28
C LYS A 163 -21.73 -7.30 -30.48
N MET A 164 -23.03 -7.43 -30.26
CA MET A 164 -23.78 -8.66 -30.43
C MET A 164 -24.97 -8.39 -31.36
N SER A 165 -25.20 -9.26 -32.34
CA SER A 165 -26.38 -9.19 -33.23
C SER A 165 -26.88 -10.60 -33.55
N ALA A 166 -28.20 -10.74 -33.78
CA ALA A 166 -28.89 -11.85 -34.46
C ALA A 166 -28.42 -13.30 -34.21
N GLY A 167 -27.82 -13.64 -33.06
CA GLY A 167 -27.35 -15.01 -32.81
C GLY A 167 -26.19 -15.19 -31.83
N GLY A 168 -25.51 -14.12 -31.39
CA GLY A 168 -24.50 -14.19 -30.33
C GLY A 168 -23.13 -13.66 -30.75
N CYS A 169 -22.08 -14.06 -30.03
CA CYS A 169 -20.69 -13.72 -30.34
C CYS A 169 -20.13 -14.76 -31.30
N THR A 170 -20.18 -14.49 -32.59
CA THR A 170 -19.72 -15.44 -33.63
C THR A 170 -18.26 -15.23 -34.00
N GLY A 171 -17.70 -14.05 -33.72
CA GLY A 171 -16.35 -13.66 -34.12
C GLY A 171 -16.27 -13.09 -35.54
N THR A 172 -17.40 -12.78 -36.17
CA THR A 172 -17.44 -12.06 -37.45
C THR A 172 -17.60 -10.55 -37.24
N THR A 173 -17.37 -9.76 -38.29
CA THR A 173 -17.62 -8.31 -38.31
C THR A 173 -19.04 -8.01 -37.81
N GLY A 174 -19.14 -7.10 -36.85
CA GLY A 174 -20.39 -6.74 -36.20
C GLY A 174 -20.88 -7.69 -35.10
N GLN A 175 -20.13 -8.76 -34.80
CA GLN A 175 -20.48 -9.79 -33.81
C GLN A 175 -19.29 -10.14 -32.89
N LEU A 176 -18.42 -9.17 -32.63
CA LEU A 176 -17.29 -9.28 -31.71
C LEU A 176 -17.70 -8.90 -30.28
N CYS A 177 -17.88 -9.90 -29.42
CA CYS A 177 -18.26 -9.74 -28.04
C CYS A 177 -17.69 -10.81 -27.10
N ALA A 178 -17.68 -10.50 -25.80
CA ALA A 178 -17.34 -11.42 -24.72
C ALA A 178 -18.59 -11.70 -23.88
N THR A 179 -18.93 -12.96 -23.62
CA THR A 179 -20.11 -13.33 -22.83
C THR A 179 -19.76 -13.80 -21.42
N TYR A 180 -20.50 -13.27 -20.45
CA TYR A 180 -20.30 -13.46 -19.01
C TYR A 180 -21.49 -14.17 -18.35
N THR A 181 -22.43 -14.69 -19.14
CA THR A 181 -23.73 -15.19 -18.67
C THR A 181 -23.63 -16.15 -17.48
N SER A 182 -22.59 -16.98 -17.40
CA SER A 182 -22.44 -17.95 -16.29
C SER A 182 -22.17 -17.32 -14.92
N TYR A 183 -21.72 -16.06 -14.89
CA TYR A 183 -21.47 -15.28 -13.68
C TYR A 183 -22.71 -14.56 -13.19
N PHE A 184 -23.79 -14.51 -13.98
CA PHE A 184 -25.03 -13.83 -13.66
C PHE A 184 -26.20 -14.82 -13.67
N GLY A 185 -27.30 -14.47 -13.00
CA GLY A 185 -28.47 -15.34 -12.91
C GLY A 185 -29.11 -15.26 -11.54
N ASP A 186 -29.30 -16.41 -10.90
CA ASP A 186 -29.85 -16.49 -9.55
C ASP A 186 -28.96 -15.80 -8.50
N ASN A 187 -29.51 -15.65 -7.30
CA ASN A 187 -28.85 -15.01 -6.16
C ASN A 187 -27.63 -15.77 -5.61
N THR A 188 -27.30 -16.95 -6.15
CA THR A 188 -26.10 -17.71 -5.76
C THR A 188 -24.88 -17.31 -6.59
N LYS A 189 -25.09 -16.60 -7.71
CA LYS A 189 -24.00 -16.12 -8.55
C LYS A 189 -23.43 -14.82 -8.00
N GLY A 190 -22.10 -14.75 -7.91
CA GLY A 190 -21.39 -13.56 -7.44
C GLY A 190 -21.44 -12.37 -8.40
N GLY A 191 -22.05 -12.52 -9.58
CA GLY A 191 -22.13 -11.44 -10.56
C GLY A 191 -20.74 -11.01 -11.01
N ILE A 192 -20.56 -9.70 -11.09
CA ILE A 192 -19.33 -9.06 -11.56
C ILE A 192 -18.10 -9.49 -10.76
N THR A 193 -18.22 -9.63 -9.44
CA THR A 193 -17.08 -9.98 -8.58
C THR A 193 -16.61 -11.44 -8.76
N SER A 194 -17.41 -12.27 -9.42
CA SER A 194 -17.05 -13.65 -9.76
C SER A 194 -16.29 -13.78 -11.09
N ILE A 195 -16.17 -12.70 -11.87
CA ILE A 195 -15.35 -12.67 -13.09
C ILE A 195 -13.87 -12.76 -12.68
N PRO A 196 -13.07 -13.70 -13.23
CA PRO A 196 -11.71 -13.98 -12.76
C PRO A 196 -10.79 -12.76 -12.69
N TRP A 197 -10.69 -11.95 -13.74
CA TRP A 197 -9.81 -10.77 -13.70
C TRP A 197 -10.34 -9.67 -12.76
N VAL A 198 -11.66 -9.54 -12.61
CA VAL A 198 -12.27 -8.60 -11.65
C VAL A 198 -11.89 -8.98 -10.23
N LYS A 199 -11.98 -10.27 -9.89
CA LYS A 199 -11.56 -10.77 -8.58
C LYS A 199 -10.09 -10.42 -8.27
N LYS A 200 -9.20 -10.52 -9.25
CA LYS A 200 -7.79 -10.12 -9.09
C LYS A 200 -7.63 -8.62 -8.86
N LEU A 201 -8.42 -7.77 -9.51
CA LEU A 201 -8.42 -6.33 -9.23
C LEU A 201 -8.98 -6.00 -7.84
N GLU A 202 -9.99 -6.72 -7.36
CA GLU A 202 -10.48 -6.61 -5.98
C GLU A 202 -9.42 -7.04 -4.97
N GLU A 203 -8.69 -8.14 -5.23
CA GLU A 203 -7.54 -8.55 -4.41
C GLU A 203 -6.47 -7.44 -4.35
N ALA A 204 -6.15 -6.81 -5.49
CA ALA A 204 -5.23 -5.68 -5.54
C ALA A 204 -5.73 -4.47 -4.72
N ALA A 205 -7.02 -4.12 -4.83
CA ALA A 205 -7.63 -3.03 -4.10
C ALA A 205 -7.58 -3.28 -2.57
N ASN A 206 -7.88 -4.52 -2.16
CA ASN A 206 -7.80 -4.93 -0.76
C ASN A 206 -6.38 -4.87 -0.21
N ILE A 207 -5.36 -5.27 -0.99
CA ILE A 207 -3.95 -5.13 -0.59
C ILE A 207 -3.60 -3.66 -0.34
N ILE A 208 -4.01 -2.76 -1.24
CA ILE A 208 -3.76 -1.32 -1.10
C ILE A 208 -4.45 -0.78 0.16
N SER A 209 -5.74 -1.06 0.36
CA SER A 209 -6.49 -0.61 1.54
C SER A 209 -5.89 -1.15 2.85
N ASN A 210 -5.53 -2.43 2.88
CA ASN A 210 -4.89 -3.05 4.03
C ASN A 210 -3.52 -2.44 4.34
N SER A 211 -2.78 -1.99 3.32
CA SER A 211 -1.51 -1.31 3.52
C SER A 211 -1.67 0.04 4.22
N HIS A 212 -2.73 0.79 3.90
CA HIS A 212 -3.04 2.04 4.61
C HIS A 212 -3.40 1.79 6.07
N ASN A 213 -4.21 0.76 6.34
CA ASN A 213 -4.57 0.37 7.71
C ASN A 213 -3.35 -0.11 8.51
N ALA A 214 -2.47 -0.89 7.88
CA ALA A 214 -1.23 -1.35 8.50
C ALA A 214 -0.26 -0.20 8.78
N ALA A 215 -0.18 0.80 7.91
CA ALA A 215 0.61 2.01 8.14
C ALA A 215 0.06 2.81 9.34
N ALA A 216 -1.25 3.06 9.40
CA ALA A 216 -1.87 3.75 10.54
C ALA A 216 -1.67 2.99 11.86
N THR A 217 -1.79 1.65 11.82
CA THR A 217 -1.54 0.78 12.99
C THR A 217 -0.07 0.84 13.42
N THR A 218 0.86 0.84 12.47
CA THR A 218 2.29 0.98 12.74
C THR A 218 2.59 2.28 13.48
N GLU A 219 2.03 3.41 13.04
CA GLU A 219 2.25 4.70 13.71
C GLU A 219 1.67 4.73 15.12
N ALA A 220 0.48 4.14 15.33
CA ALA A 220 -0.10 4.00 16.66
C ALA A 220 0.76 3.12 17.60
N LEU A 221 1.35 2.04 17.08
CA LEU A 221 2.25 1.17 17.85
C LEU A 221 3.57 1.87 18.18
N LYS A 222 4.15 2.63 17.24
CA LYS A 222 5.35 3.45 17.48
C LYS A 222 5.10 4.49 18.57
N ALA A 223 3.92 5.14 18.58
CA ALA A 223 3.56 6.08 19.63
C ALA A 223 3.53 5.41 21.02
N LYS A 224 2.98 4.19 21.12
CA LYS A 224 3.02 3.40 22.37
C LYS A 224 4.45 3.05 22.80
N LEU A 225 5.30 2.65 21.85
CA LEU A 225 6.70 2.33 22.12
C LEU A 225 7.47 3.56 22.62
N ARG A 226 7.25 4.74 22.02
CA ARG A 226 7.80 6.02 22.49
C ARG A 226 7.34 6.33 23.93
N ALA A 227 6.06 6.12 24.24
CA ALA A 227 5.54 6.32 25.60
C ALA A 227 6.18 5.36 26.63
N LEU A 228 6.43 4.10 26.26
CA LEU A 228 7.15 3.15 27.11
C LEU A 228 8.59 3.60 27.35
N ARG A 229 9.28 4.12 26.33
CA ARG A 229 10.63 4.69 26.47
C ARG A 229 10.65 5.84 27.46
N VAL A 230 9.71 6.78 27.35
CA VAL A 230 9.58 7.90 28.30
C VAL A 230 9.35 7.37 29.73
N ARG A 231 8.43 6.41 29.90
CA ARG A 231 8.15 5.80 31.20
C ARG A 231 9.37 5.11 31.82
N ALA A 232 10.14 4.38 31.01
CA ALA A 232 11.37 3.74 31.47
C ALA A 232 12.38 4.78 31.96
N TRP A 233 12.53 5.90 31.23
CA TRP A 233 13.43 6.99 31.59
C TRP A 233 13.01 7.69 32.89
N THR A 234 11.71 7.93 33.09
CA THR A 234 11.17 8.46 34.36
C THR A 234 11.48 7.55 35.55
N ILE A 235 11.31 6.23 35.39
CA ILE A 235 11.62 5.25 36.45
C ILE A 235 13.12 5.23 36.74
N TYR A 236 13.95 5.28 35.70
CA TYR A 236 15.41 5.29 35.83
C TYR A 236 15.91 6.50 36.62
N ASN A 237 15.36 7.69 36.34
CA ASN A 237 15.77 8.94 37.01
C ASN A 237 15.18 9.12 38.41
N GLY A 238 14.43 8.16 38.94
CA GLY A 238 13.87 8.25 40.30
C GLY A 238 12.75 9.29 40.46
N ASN A 239 12.27 9.88 39.36
CA ASN A 239 11.19 10.86 39.33
C ASN A 239 9.79 10.21 39.48
N GLU A 240 9.69 9.10 40.22
CA GLU A 240 8.40 8.53 40.60
C GLU A 240 7.84 9.26 41.83
N GLU A 241 7.43 10.52 41.65
CA GLU A 241 6.31 11.01 42.45
C GLU A 241 5.02 10.39 41.90
N ALA A 242 4.46 9.50 42.71
CA ALA A 242 3.31 8.68 42.38
C ALA A 242 2.09 9.52 41.97
N LYS A 243 1.39 9.06 40.92
CA LYS A 243 -0.05 8.78 41.00
C LYS A 243 -0.49 7.84 39.88
N SER A 244 -0.78 6.60 40.28
CA SER A 244 -1.94 5.90 39.73
C SER A 244 -3.17 6.75 40.08
N ALA A 245 -3.78 7.40 39.10
CA ALA A 245 -5.13 7.91 39.22
C ALA A 245 -5.80 7.88 37.85
N ILE A 246 -6.48 6.77 37.56
CA ILE A 246 -7.69 6.81 36.74
C ILE A 246 -8.74 7.52 37.61
N THR A 247 -8.67 8.84 37.76
CA THR A 247 -9.84 9.68 38.06
C THR A 247 -9.52 11.15 37.80
N THR A 248 -10.37 11.72 36.97
CA THR A 248 -10.49 13.11 36.53
C THR A 248 -10.26 14.14 37.64
N THR A 249 -9.28 15.03 37.49
CA THR A 249 -9.48 16.49 37.69
C THR A 249 -8.33 17.31 37.09
N LYS A 250 -8.71 18.40 36.42
CA LYS A 250 -7.94 19.25 35.51
C LYS A 250 -6.81 20.06 36.19
N GLY A 251 -5.72 20.23 35.44
CA GLY A 251 -5.39 21.55 34.89
C GLY A 251 -4.39 22.41 35.67
N ARG A 252 -3.09 22.20 35.43
CA ARG A 252 -2.18 23.33 35.18
C ARG A 252 -0.89 22.94 34.47
N ASP A 253 -0.23 21.85 34.85
CA ASP A 253 1.08 21.51 34.25
C ASP A 253 0.99 20.76 32.92
N THR A 254 -0.06 19.94 32.73
CA THR A 254 -0.31 19.29 31.42
C THR A 254 -0.73 20.31 30.35
N GLN A 255 -1.30 21.45 30.75
CA GLN A 255 -1.67 22.51 29.81
C GLN A 255 -0.46 23.25 29.27
N GLN A 256 0.62 23.41 30.04
CA GLN A 256 1.80 24.13 29.59
C GLN A 256 2.66 23.29 28.62
N LEU A 257 2.77 21.98 28.86
CA LEU A 257 3.39 21.03 27.94
C LEU A 257 2.52 20.75 26.71
N GLN A 258 1.19 20.66 26.84
CA GLN A 258 0.30 20.55 25.67
C GLN A 258 0.18 21.86 24.87
N ALA A 259 0.35 23.03 25.50
CA ALA A 259 0.43 24.31 24.79
C ALA A 259 1.76 24.44 24.05
N ALA A 260 2.89 24.05 24.65
CA ALA A 260 4.17 23.99 23.97
C ALA A 260 4.17 22.99 22.81
N ALA A 261 3.59 21.80 23.00
CA ALA A 261 3.42 20.82 21.93
C ALA A 261 2.44 21.31 20.86
N LYS A 262 1.34 21.99 21.19
CA LYS A 262 0.43 22.58 20.19
C LYS A 262 1.08 23.73 19.41
N GLU A 263 2.00 24.48 20.02
CA GLU A 263 2.69 25.57 19.35
C GLU A 263 3.77 25.05 18.38
N CYS A 264 4.53 23.99 18.73
CA CYS A 264 5.43 23.33 17.77
C CYS A 264 4.65 22.53 16.69
N ASN A 265 3.44 22.01 17.01
CA ASN A 265 2.59 21.26 16.06
C ASN A 265 1.75 22.13 15.11
N LYS A 266 1.76 23.47 15.24
CA LYS A 266 1.28 24.33 14.16
C LYS A 266 2.26 24.18 13.00
N GLN A 267 1.78 23.96 11.78
CA GLN A 267 2.63 23.71 10.60
C GLN A 267 3.63 24.84 10.37
N MET A 268 4.81 24.74 10.98
CA MET A 268 5.95 25.61 10.77
C MET A 268 6.76 25.01 9.63
N SER A 269 6.73 25.66 8.48
CA SER A 269 7.20 25.10 7.20
C SER A 269 8.70 25.29 6.94
N ASN A 270 9.46 25.87 7.88
CA ASN A 270 10.90 26.01 7.74
C ASN A 270 11.62 26.17 9.10
N LYS A 271 12.93 25.89 9.07
CA LYS A 271 13.86 25.92 10.20
C LYS A 271 13.84 27.23 10.98
N THR A 272 13.86 28.37 10.29
CA THR A 272 13.95 29.69 10.92
C THR A 272 12.71 30.01 11.73
N THR A 273 11.52 29.67 11.23
CA THR A 273 10.27 29.87 11.98
C THR A 273 10.22 28.96 13.21
N CYS A 274 10.68 27.72 13.10
CA CYS A 274 10.74 26.76 14.22
C CYS A 274 11.70 27.23 15.34
N GLU A 275 12.93 27.61 14.99
CA GLU A 275 13.97 27.96 15.96
C GLU A 275 13.70 29.30 16.67
N ASN A 276 13.05 30.25 16.00
CA ASN A 276 12.69 31.56 16.58
C ASN A 276 11.68 31.47 17.74
N THR A 277 11.01 30.33 17.92
CA THR A 277 10.12 30.11 19.08
C THR A 277 10.88 29.95 20.40
N GLY A 278 12.18 29.66 20.35
CA GLY A 278 13.04 29.44 21.51
C GLY A 278 12.79 28.12 22.26
N LYS A 279 11.61 27.51 22.09
CA LYS A 279 11.12 26.31 22.79
C LYS A 279 11.03 25.05 21.91
N CYS A 280 11.26 25.18 20.60
CA CYS A 280 11.29 24.07 19.65
C CYS A 280 12.66 24.00 18.94
N GLU A 281 13.02 22.82 18.44
CA GLU A 281 14.21 22.49 17.67
C GLU A 281 13.81 21.88 16.32
N TRP A 282 14.60 22.18 15.28
CA TRP A 282 14.33 21.73 13.92
C TRP A 282 15.17 20.52 13.55
N GLU A 283 14.48 19.42 13.26
CA GLU A 283 15.08 18.17 12.79
C GLU A 283 14.97 18.06 11.27
N ALA A 284 16.09 18.27 10.58
CA ALA A 284 16.13 18.12 9.13
C ALA A 284 16.09 16.63 8.74
N LYS A 285 15.20 16.24 7.81
CA LYS A 285 15.10 14.82 7.37
C LYS A 285 16.40 14.26 6.80
N ASP A 286 17.15 15.11 6.09
CA ASP A 286 18.45 14.75 5.51
C ASP A 286 19.63 15.32 6.32
N GLY A 287 19.39 15.75 7.57
CA GLY A 287 20.39 16.34 8.46
C GLY A 287 20.90 17.74 8.08
N LYS A 288 20.52 18.28 6.91
CA LYS A 288 20.96 19.61 6.43
C LYS A 288 19.87 20.51 5.83
N SER A 289 18.68 19.97 5.58
CA SER A 289 17.59 20.70 4.91
C SER A 289 16.96 21.77 5.82
N LYS A 290 16.77 22.98 5.28
CA LYS A 290 16.16 24.12 5.99
C LYS A 290 14.64 24.22 5.79
N THR A 291 14.10 23.45 4.84
CA THR A 291 12.69 23.51 4.40
C THR A 291 12.00 22.15 4.44
N ASP A 292 12.74 21.04 4.53
CA ASP A 292 12.19 19.70 4.67
C ASP A 292 12.72 19.04 5.95
N GLY A 293 11.93 19.18 7.01
CA GLY A 293 12.24 18.80 8.37
C GLY A 293 11.02 18.93 9.27
N GLU A 294 11.17 18.55 10.53
CA GLU A 294 10.10 18.51 11.52
C GLU A 294 10.49 19.34 12.75
N CYS A 295 9.54 20.05 13.34
CA CYS A 295 9.78 20.95 14.46
C CYS A 295 9.33 20.29 15.77
N GLU A 296 10.28 19.93 16.64
CA GLU A 296 10.01 19.22 17.90
C GLU A 296 10.27 20.11 19.12
N PRO A 297 9.63 19.89 20.28
CA PRO A 297 9.96 20.64 21.50
C PRO A 297 11.39 20.38 21.97
N LYS A 298 12.08 21.40 22.46
CA LYS A 298 13.42 21.22 23.07
C LYS A 298 13.30 20.40 24.35
N ASP A 299 14.21 19.44 24.53
CA ASP A 299 14.38 18.74 25.80
C ASP A 299 14.71 19.76 26.90
N GLY A 300 13.98 19.66 28.01
CA GLY A 300 13.96 20.68 29.06
C GLY A 300 15.29 20.85 29.78
N GLU A 301 16.16 21.71 29.26
CA GLU A 301 17.20 22.40 30.03
C GLU A 301 16.89 23.89 30.06
N GLY A 302 16.47 24.39 31.23
CA GLY A 302 16.26 25.82 31.41
C GLY A 302 15.33 26.22 32.55
N GLN A 303 15.62 25.80 33.78
CA GLN A 303 15.29 26.64 34.95
C GLN A 303 16.37 26.46 36.01
N SER A 304 17.34 27.37 35.96
CA SER A 304 18.34 27.59 37.01
C SER A 304 17.63 27.85 38.34
N ASN A 305 17.94 27.02 39.34
CA ASN A 305 18.01 27.47 40.72
C ASN A 305 19.28 26.86 41.33
N THR A 306 20.21 27.75 41.67
CA THR A 306 21.50 27.51 42.29
C THR A 306 21.38 26.87 43.67
N ALA A 307 22.09 25.77 43.93
CA ALA A 307 22.81 25.50 45.18
C ALA A 307 23.84 24.37 44.97
N ALA A 308 25.04 24.61 45.49
CA ALA A 308 26.27 23.88 45.24
C ALA A 308 26.42 22.55 46.05
N GLY A 309 27.26 21.64 45.55
CA GLY A 309 27.77 20.50 46.34
C GLY A 309 28.43 19.36 45.56
N THR A 310 29.65 19.61 45.06
CA THR A 310 30.84 18.71 44.98
C THR A 310 30.71 17.17 44.94
N GLY A 311 31.38 16.52 43.96
CA GLY A 311 31.89 15.14 44.10
C GLY A 311 32.23 14.40 42.80
N LYS A 312 33.52 14.13 42.56
CA LYS A 312 34.19 13.60 41.35
C LYS A 312 33.98 12.11 41.01
N GLU A 313 34.14 11.86 39.69
CA GLU A 313 34.82 10.72 39.00
C GLU A 313 34.33 9.27 39.17
N ALA A 314 33.90 8.65 38.06
CA ALA A 314 34.71 7.62 37.38
C ALA A 314 34.14 7.26 35.99
N THR A 315 35.08 7.23 35.06
CA THR A 315 35.01 6.95 33.63
C THR A 315 34.67 5.50 33.29
N GLY A 316 33.90 5.29 32.22
CA GLY A 316 33.93 4.03 31.47
C GLY A 316 32.67 3.68 30.67
N THR A 317 32.71 3.99 29.37
CA THR A 317 32.05 3.27 28.26
C THR A 317 30.63 3.68 27.82
N TYR A 318 30.53 4.68 26.92
CA TYR A 318 29.42 4.78 25.95
C TYR A 318 29.89 5.37 24.61
N ALA A 319 30.63 4.58 23.81
CA ALA A 319 31.10 5.03 22.49
C ALA A 319 29.96 5.22 21.45
N CYS A 320 28.78 4.62 21.63
CA CYS A 320 27.63 4.85 20.72
C CYS A 320 26.65 5.94 21.21
N ALA A 321 26.93 6.64 22.33
CA ALA A 321 26.08 7.74 22.78
C ALA A 321 26.20 9.01 21.90
N ARG A 322 27.29 9.14 21.12
CA ARG A 322 27.52 10.32 20.27
C ARG A 322 26.88 10.26 18.88
N HIS A 323 26.42 9.09 18.42
CA HIS A 323 25.99 8.89 17.03
C HIS A 323 24.49 8.56 16.86
N GLY A 324 23.69 8.64 17.93
CA GLY A 324 22.24 8.44 17.86
C GLY A 324 21.83 7.08 17.26
N THR A 325 20.89 7.08 16.32
CA THR A 325 20.28 5.87 15.73
C THR A 325 20.98 5.35 14.47
N ASN A 326 22.14 5.90 14.07
CA ASN A 326 22.82 5.48 12.84
C ASN A 326 23.76 4.28 13.06
N GLU A 327 23.27 3.11 12.66
CA GLU A 327 23.93 1.80 12.82
C GLU A 327 25.26 1.69 12.05
N LYS A 328 25.37 2.26 10.84
CA LYS A 328 26.61 2.16 10.03
C LYS A 328 27.80 2.90 10.68
N SER A 329 27.55 4.03 11.32
CA SER A 329 28.58 4.83 12.02
C SER A 329 28.98 4.24 13.38
N CYS A 330 28.03 3.65 14.14
CA CYS A 330 28.36 2.93 15.38
C CYS A 330 29.17 1.64 15.10
N LEU A 331 29.05 1.06 13.90
CA LEU A 331 29.84 -0.12 13.49
C LEU A 331 31.25 0.23 12.97
N ALA A 332 31.45 1.40 12.35
CA ALA A 332 32.76 1.84 11.86
C ALA A 332 33.74 2.22 13.00
N ASP A 333 33.22 2.76 14.10
CA ASP A 333 34.04 3.11 15.29
C ASP A 333 34.56 1.88 16.06
N LYS A 334 34.06 0.66 15.78
CA LYS A 334 34.55 -0.57 16.42
C LYS A 334 35.85 -1.11 15.82
N THR A 335 36.29 -0.62 14.67
CA THR A 335 37.44 -1.19 13.94
C THR A 335 38.81 -0.60 14.33
N ASP A 336 38.87 0.56 15.01
CA ASP A 336 40.13 1.31 15.17
C ASP A 336 40.67 1.42 16.61
N GLY A 337 40.16 0.66 17.57
CA GLY A 337 40.57 0.74 18.97
C GLY A 337 41.64 -0.28 19.39
N LYS A 338 42.88 -0.18 18.89
CA LYS A 338 44.05 -0.77 19.58
C LYS A 338 44.31 -0.02 20.89
N GLN A 339 44.62 -0.80 21.91
CA GLN A 339 44.89 -0.43 23.30
C GLN A 339 45.91 0.69 23.46
N SER A 340 45.62 1.62 24.38
CA SER A 340 46.53 2.04 25.45
C SER A 340 45.74 2.68 26.58
#